data_AF-A0A9E0MLJ1-F1
#
_entry.id   AF-A0A9E0MLJ1-F1
#
_cell.length_a   1.000
_cell.length_b   1.000
_cell.length_c   1.000
_cell.angle_alpha   90.00
_cell.angle_beta   90.00
_cell.angle_gamma   90.00
#
_symmetry.space_group_name_H-M   'P 1'
#
loop_
_entity.id
_entity.type
_entity.pdbx_description
1 polymer ?
#
loop_
_entity_poly.entity_id
_entity_poly.type
_entity_poly.pdbx_seq_one_letter_code
_entity_poly.pdbx_strand_id
1 'polypeptide(L)'
;MKNATRALAAAAIGLVLTTDIGSVAARCYTFSCGGNTPILYGNPIHAVSTAGAANREGVVLRPGGVTLRRAGRVDVPVECDGVGFSLRVVDGALVAGKPKRKVVCAGAALLGATFELEVSYKASRVTATISIDDATEVSTWERDDKRRRVLPAYRLSVVDNAIASLAVTGAPEALAAGSPLCETRTWMEHWQLDGLRPVNVGGPAAVEVRYANPDGVGGRAQWLDAADQALMVAGMAFDETGSVVARGDEWVSIACPGSALAKLRLLGLDPAKPEVPVEAFPATLKMLGARLDGVNATTVDGTPLRWDRADGVSYFGGPLEPVGPVEARWGPSGATCLSHHRRFAKPPRSSGLAPHTVASIEEFLVGLIRGHLALPDCGAAPPGFWETRTVAHVPHRLVVTPRPMPLPTPRPR
;
A
#
# COMPACT_ATOMS: atom_id res chain seq x y z
N MET A 1 -38.60 -21.76 63.56
CA MET A 1 -39.10 -23.14 63.43
C MET A 1 -39.23 -23.47 61.95
N LYS A 2 -38.56 -24.56 61.56
CA LYS A 2 -38.96 -25.54 60.53
C LYS A 2 -39.12 -25.01 59.10
N ASN A 3 -38.09 -25.21 58.27
CA ASN A 3 -37.91 -26.37 57.39
C ASN A 3 -38.65 -26.19 56.06
N ALA A 4 -38.24 -26.69 54.89
CA ALA A 4 -37.01 -27.25 54.34
C ALA A 4 -37.44 -27.84 52.97
N THR A 5 -36.64 -27.62 51.94
CA THR A 5 -36.34 -28.58 50.84
C THR A 5 -37.42 -28.99 49.82
N ARG A 6 -37.12 -28.76 48.53
CA ARG A 6 -36.98 -29.74 47.42
C ARG A 6 -36.70 -28.95 46.12
N ALA A 7 -35.50 -28.99 45.52
CA ALA A 7 -34.80 -30.07 44.79
C ALA A 7 -35.17 -30.16 43.30
N LEU A 8 -34.12 -30.39 42.47
CA LEU A 8 -34.07 -30.67 41.02
C LEU A 8 -34.12 -29.44 40.08
N ALA A 9 -33.29 -29.30 39.05
CA ALA A 9 -32.35 -30.21 38.40
C ALA A 9 -31.17 -29.42 37.80
N ALA A 10 -29.96 -29.97 38.00
CA ALA A 10 -28.79 -29.61 37.22
C ALA A 10 -28.92 -30.26 35.83
N ALA A 11 -29.17 -29.44 34.80
CA ALA A 11 -28.94 -29.83 33.41
C ALA A 11 -27.58 -29.28 33.01
N ALA A 12 -26.57 -30.15 33.04
CA ALA A 12 -25.27 -29.91 32.44
C ALA A 12 -25.44 -29.85 30.91
N ILE A 13 -25.59 -28.64 30.38
CA ILE A 13 -25.38 -28.39 28.96
C ILE A 13 -23.87 -28.31 28.76
N GLY A 14 -23.28 -29.47 28.42
CA GLY A 14 -21.96 -29.52 27.80
C GLY A 14 -22.02 -28.86 26.43
N LEU A 15 -21.93 -27.54 26.39
CA LEU A 15 -21.68 -26.81 25.16
C LEU A 15 -20.17 -26.86 24.91
N VAL A 16 -19.72 -27.90 24.21
CA VAL A 16 -18.40 -27.92 23.59
C VAL A 16 -18.44 -26.87 22.47
N LEU A 17 -18.14 -25.62 22.81
CA LEU A 17 -17.75 -24.60 21.85
C LEU A 17 -16.30 -24.90 21.45
N THR A 18 -16.10 -25.75 20.44
CA THR A 18 -14.90 -25.65 19.62
C THR A 18 -15.02 -24.37 18.80
N THR A 19 -14.71 -23.23 19.41
CA THR A 19 -14.36 -22.05 18.62
C THR A 19 -12.99 -22.35 18.04
N ASP A 20 -12.95 -22.64 16.75
CA ASP A 20 -11.74 -22.44 15.95
C ASP A 20 -11.31 -20.98 16.18
N ILE A 21 -10.36 -20.77 17.08
CA ILE A 21 -9.54 -19.58 17.09
C ILE A 21 -8.62 -19.76 15.87
N GLY A 22 -9.20 -19.53 14.69
CA GLY A 22 -8.44 -19.55 13.45
C GLY A 22 -7.29 -18.57 13.59
N SER A 23 -6.08 -19.04 13.26
CA SER A 23 -4.85 -18.26 13.28
C SER A 23 -5.11 -16.83 12.79
N VAL A 24 -4.97 -15.84 13.67
CA VAL A 24 -5.17 -14.43 13.32
C VAL A 24 -3.91 -13.98 12.58
N ALA A 25 -3.76 -14.37 11.32
CA ALA A 25 -2.68 -13.84 10.49
C ALA A 25 -2.82 -12.31 10.42
N ALA A 26 -1.71 -11.59 10.60
CA ALA A 26 -1.66 -10.15 10.34
C ALA A 26 -1.85 -9.93 8.84
N ARG A 27 -3.09 -9.89 8.39
CA ARG A 27 -3.41 -9.73 6.97
C ARG A 27 -3.43 -8.25 6.62
N CYS A 28 -2.82 -7.94 5.50
CA CYS A 28 -3.03 -6.66 4.83
C CYS A 28 -4.47 -6.60 4.35
N TYR A 29 -5.28 -5.75 4.98
CA TYR A 29 -6.63 -5.48 4.51
C TYR A 29 -6.60 -4.39 3.44
N THR A 30 -7.47 -4.51 2.45
CA THR A 30 -7.81 -3.48 1.48
C THR A 30 -8.83 -2.53 2.12
N PHE A 31 -8.36 -1.65 3.01
CA PHE A 31 -9.18 -0.56 3.51
C PHE A 31 -8.84 0.70 2.73
N SER A 32 -9.48 0.86 1.57
CA SER A 32 -9.43 2.05 0.71
C SER A 32 -8.05 2.42 0.14
N CYS A 33 -8.05 3.17 -0.98
CA CYS A 33 -6.85 3.80 -1.51
C CYS A 33 -6.18 4.72 -0.46
N GLY A 34 -5.18 4.19 0.25
CA GLY A 34 -4.34 4.97 1.17
C GLY A 34 -4.28 4.47 2.61
N GLY A 35 -5.00 3.42 2.98
CA GLY A 35 -5.04 2.89 4.34
C GLY A 35 -4.77 1.38 4.43
N ASN A 36 -3.72 0.86 3.78
CA ASN A 36 -3.35 -0.56 3.96
C ASN A 36 -2.15 -0.69 4.90
N THR A 37 -2.44 -1.12 6.11
CA THR A 37 -1.48 -1.51 7.14
C THR A 37 -1.96 -2.81 7.78
N PRO A 38 -1.08 -3.67 8.32
CA PRO A 38 -1.52 -4.83 9.09
C PRO A 38 -2.35 -4.38 10.29
N ILE A 39 -3.47 -5.06 10.56
CA ILE A 39 -4.30 -4.82 11.73
C ILE A 39 -4.08 -5.95 12.73
N LEU A 40 -3.82 -5.59 13.99
CA LEU A 40 -3.64 -6.53 15.08
C LEU A 40 -4.58 -6.17 16.23
N TYR A 41 -5.49 -7.10 16.56
CA TYR A 41 -6.54 -6.90 17.56
C TYR A 41 -7.37 -5.62 17.35
N GLY A 42 -7.62 -5.25 16.09
CA GLY A 42 -8.37 -4.04 15.73
C GLY A 42 -7.54 -2.75 15.70
N ASN A 43 -6.23 -2.81 15.98
CA ASN A 43 -5.35 -1.65 15.90
C ASN A 43 -4.47 -1.74 14.65
N PRO A 44 -4.40 -0.67 13.84
CA PRO A 44 -3.48 -0.63 12.72
C PRO A 44 -2.02 -0.53 13.19
N ILE A 45 -1.13 -1.26 12.54
CA ILE A 45 0.32 -1.25 12.81
C ILE A 45 1.02 -0.43 11.72
N HIS A 46 0.68 0.86 11.61
CA HIS A 46 1.23 1.73 10.55
C HIS A 46 2.74 1.85 10.61
N ALA A 47 3.26 2.03 11.83
CA ALA A 47 4.68 2.13 12.09
C ALA A 47 5.02 1.59 13.47
N VAL A 48 6.26 1.16 13.62
CA VAL A 48 6.85 0.74 14.89
C VAL A 48 8.19 1.44 15.08
N SER A 49 8.53 1.74 16.34
CA SER A 49 9.84 2.27 16.68
C SER A 49 10.77 1.15 17.13
N THR A 50 11.93 1.02 16.50
CA THR A 50 12.99 0.08 16.91
C THR A 50 13.65 0.47 18.24
N ALA A 51 13.38 1.68 18.74
CA ALA A 51 13.76 2.13 20.07
C ALA A 51 12.72 1.76 21.15
N GLY A 52 11.58 1.15 20.78
CA GLY A 52 10.52 0.78 21.72
C GLY A 52 9.60 1.94 22.11
N ALA A 53 9.57 3.02 21.35
CA ALA A 53 8.54 4.05 21.49
C ALA A 53 7.19 3.51 20.96
N ALA A 54 6.11 3.87 21.65
CA ALA A 54 4.76 3.59 21.17
C ALA A 54 4.44 4.47 19.94
N ASN A 55 3.78 3.89 18.94
CA ASN A 55 3.19 4.67 17.86
C ASN A 55 1.89 5.37 18.33
N ARG A 56 1.22 6.08 17.42
CA ARG A 56 -0.01 6.84 17.73
C ARG A 56 -1.15 5.93 18.23
N GLU A 57 -1.16 4.69 17.77
CA GLU A 57 -2.12 3.64 18.10
C GLU A 57 -1.74 2.86 19.37
N GLY A 58 -0.64 3.23 20.03
CA GLY A 58 -0.16 2.58 21.25
C GLY A 58 0.51 1.22 21.01
N VAL A 59 0.91 0.91 19.78
CA VAL A 59 1.69 -0.28 19.44
C VAL A 59 3.16 -0.04 19.74
N VAL A 60 3.79 -0.97 20.47
CA VAL A 60 5.21 -0.91 20.86
C VAL A 60 5.93 -2.14 20.34
N LEU A 61 7.03 -1.96 19.61
CA LEU A 61 7.98 -3.04 19.31
C LEU A 61 8.89 -3.26 20.52
N ARG A 62 8.88 -4.45 21.13
CA ARG A 62 9.68 -4.72 22.33
C ARG A 62 11.18 -4.75 21.96
N PRO A 63 12.01 -3.85 22.51
CA PRO A 63 13.43 -3.81 22.19
C PRO A 63 14.14 -5.11 22.56
N GLY A 64 15.03 -5.60 21.69
CA GLY A 64 15.79 -6.83 21.95
C GLY A 64 14.98 -8.12 21.93
N GLY A 65 13.66 -8.05 21.68
CA GLY A 65 12.75 -9.20 21.59
C GLY A 65 12.87 -10.00 20.29
N VAL A 66 13.87 -9.71 19.45
CA VAL A 66 14.03 -10.37 18.16
C VAL A 66 14.82 -11.65 18.38
N THR A 67 14.17 -12.76 18.05
CA THR A 67 14.74 -14.10 18.08
C THR A 67 14.92 -14.56 16.65
N LEU A 68 16.16 -14.87 16.28
CA LEU A 68 16.47 -15.52 15.02
C LEU A 68 16.61 -17.03 15.28
N ARG A 69 16.02 -17.85 14.40
CA ARG A 69 16.15 -19.30 14.46
C ARG A 69 16.73 -19.82 13.16
N ARG A 70 17.84 -20.55 13.25
CA ARG A 70 18.35 -21.36 12.16
C ARG A 70 17.48 -22.61 12.03
N ALA A 71 16.30 -22.48 11.41
CA ALA A 71 15.32 -23.56 11.25
C ALA A 71 15.81 -24.66 10.27
N GLY A 72 16.88 -25.38 10.62
CA GLY A 72 17.49 -26.42 9.77
C GLY A 72 18.18 -25.90 8.51
N ARG A 73 18.26 -24.58 8.34
CA ARG A 73 18.81 -23.93 7.15
C ARG A 73 20.33 -23.81 7.22
N VAL A 74 21.01 -24.51 6.31
CA VAL A 74 22.47 -24.57 6.26
C VAL A 74 23.08 -23.26 5.75
N ASP A 75 22.34 -22.53 4.92
CA ASP A 75 22.70 -21.26 4.28
C ASP A 75 22.67 -20.03 5.22
N VAL A 76 22.11 -20.16 6.42
CA VAL A 76 22.09 -19.08 7.41
C VAL A 76 23.38 -19.11 8.25
N PRO A 77 24.11 -17.98 8.37
CA PRO A 77 25.28 -17.88 9.24
C PRO A 77 24.93 -18.27 10.69
N VAL A 78 25.83 -18.98 11.36
CA VAL A 78 25.63 -19.42 12.77
C VAL A 78 25.44 -18.21 13.69
N GLU A 79 26.05 -17.08 13.35
CA GLU A 79 25.93 -15.84 14.12
C GLU A 79 24.53 -15.22 14.06
N CYS A 80 23.70 -15.63 13.09
CA CYS A 80 22.30 -15.24 12.92
C CYS A 80 21.33 -16.18 13.63
N ASP A 81 21.78 -16.88 14.67
CA ASP A 81 20.94 -17.71 15.54
C ASP A 81 20.94 -17.18 16.98
N GLY A 82 19.79 -17.25 17.64
CA GLY A 82 19.60 -16.89 19.05
C GLY A 82 18.77 -15.63 19.29
N VAL A 83 18.91 -15.04 20.48
CA VAL A 83 18.08 -13.93 20.98
C VAL A 83 18.85 -12.62 21.10
N GLY A 84 18.14 -11.53 21.40
CA GLY A 84 18.72 -10.23 21.74
C GLY A 84 19.16 -9.42 20.53
N PHE A 85 18.55 -9.66 19.37
CA PHE A 85 18.76 -8.84 18.19
C PHE A 85 17.87 -7.59 18.23
N SER A 86 18.35 -6.51 17.61
CA SER A 86 17.57 -5.31 17.31
C SER A 86 17.26 -5.29 15.83
N LEU A 87 16.00 -5.06 15.47
CA LEU A 87 15.61 -4.80 14.09
C LEU A 87 15.93 -3.35 13.73
N ARG A 88 16.29 -3.16 12.47
CA ARG A 88 16.37 -1.86 11.79
C ARG A 88 16.11 -2.08 10.30
N VAL A 89 15.97 -1.00 9.55
CA VAL A 89 15.86 -1.06 8.09
C VAL A 89 17.04 -0.34 7.49
N VAL A 90 17.74 -1.00 6.58
CA VAL A 90 18.89 -0.46 5.85
C VAL A 90 18.61 -0.67 4.37
N ASP A 91 18.55 0.43 3.63
CA ASP A 91 18.37 0.43 2.17
C ASP A 91 17.07 -0.28 1.74
N GLY A 92 16.01 -0.11 2.54
CA GLY A 92 14.72 -0.78 2.37
C GLY A 92 14.69 -2.24 2.88
N ALA A 93 15.83 -2.82 3.24
CA ALA A 93 15.92 -4.17 3.78
C ALA A 93 15.80 -4.18 5.31
N LEU A 94 14.94 -5.05 5.82
CA LEU A 94 14.95 -5.39 7.23
C LEU A 94 16.27 -6.09 7.55
N VAL A 95 16.90 -5.64 8.64
CA VAL A 95 18.16 -6.17 9.14
C VAL A 95 18.07 -6.35 10.65
N ALA A 96 18.56 -7.49 11.14
CA ALA A 96 18.69 -7.76 12.57
C ALA A 96 20.18 -7.70 12.96
N GLY A 97 20.51 -6.94 14.00
CA GLY A 97 21.88 -6.80 14.49
C GLY A 97 21.97 -6.81 16.00
N LYS A 98 23.14 -7.15 16.54
CA LYS A 98 23.42 -7.00 17.98
C LYS A 98 24.20 -5.70 18.20
N PRO A 99 23.83 -4.83 19.16
CA PRO A 99 24.47 -3.52 19.34
C PRO A 99 26.00 -3.57 19.47
N LYS A 100 26.54 -4.66 20.04
CA LYS A 100 27.98 -4.84 20.30
C LYS A 100 28.71 -5.69 19.26
N ARG A 101 28.02 -6.24 18.26
CA ARG A 101 28.63 -7.12 17.25
C ARG A 101 28.45 -6.53 15.86
N LYS A 102 29.44 -6.73 14.98
CA LYS A 102 29.33 -6.43 13.55
C LYS A 102 28.38 -7.37 12.80
N VAL A 103 27.72 -8.31 13.49
CA VAL A 103 26.80 -9.27 12.88
C VAL A 103 25.54 -8.54 12.47
N VAL A 104 25.25 -8.61 11.17
CA VAL A 104 24.03 -8.08 10.56
C VAL A 104 23.41 -9.21 9.75
N CYS A 105 22.21 -9.62 10.14
CA CYS A 105 21.42 -10.65 9.48
C CYS A 105 20.37 -9.95 8.61
N ALA A 106 20.25 -10.35 7.34
CA ALA A 106 19.42 -9.67 6.36
C ALA A 106 18.78 -10.68 5.39
N GLY A 107 17.75 -10.24 4.66
CA GLY A 107 17.13 -11.00 3.58
C GLY A 107 16.71 -12.40 4.04
N ALA A 108 17.15 -13.43 3.31
CA ALA A 108 16.83 -14.81 3.63
C ALA A 108 17.23 -15.18 5.06
N ALA A 109 18.29 -14.64 5.67
CA ALA A 109 18.71 -14.98 7.03
C ALA A 109 17.67 -14.60 8.11
N LEU A 110 16.67 -13.78 7.78
CA LEU A 110 15.58 -13.40 8.67
C LEU A 110 14.36 -14.33 8.60
N LEU A 111 14.31 -15.29 7.67
CA LEU A 111 13.19 -16.24 7.62
C LEU A 111 13.12 -17.09 8.88
N GLY A 112 11.93 -17.13 9.49
CA GLY A 112 11.66 -17.74 10.80
C GLY A 112 12.04 -16.86 11.99
N ALA A 113 12.56 -15.65 11.76
CA ALA A 113 12.77 -14.68 12.83
C ALA A 113 11.43 -14.29 13.45
N THR A 114 11.41 -14.14 14.78
CA THR A 114 10.25 -13.64 15.51
C THR A 114 10.57 -12.36 16.28
N PHE A 115 9.60 -11.47 16.41
CA PHE A 115 9.69 -10.29 17.26
C PHE A 115 8.34 -10.03 17.94
N GLU A 116 8.36 -9.34 19.08
CA GLU A 116 7.16 -9.11 19.88
C GLU A 116 6.65 -7.67 19.73
N LEU A 117 5.35 -7.55 19.49
CA LEU A 117 4.61 -6.29 19.55
C LEU A 117 3.71 -6.28 20.77
N GLU A 118 3.75 -5.22 21.56
CA GLU A 118 2.75 -4.94 22.58
C GLU A 118 1.68 -4.04 21.96
N VAL A 119 0.41 -4.46 22.03
CA VAL A 119 -0.73 -3.77 21.43
C VAL A 119 -1.80 -3.54 22.48
N SER A 120 -2.40 -2.36 22.46
CA SER A 120 -3.54 -2.03 23.32
C SER A 120 -4.80 -2.72 22.78
N TYR A 121 -5.47 -3.55 23.58
CA TYR A 121 -6.75 -4.15 23.24
C TYR A 121 -7.75 -3.94 24.37
N LYS A 122 -8.79 -3.13 24.11
CA LYS A 122 -9.73 -2.67 25.13
C LYS A 122 -8.96 -2.01 26.30
N ALA A 123 -9.17 -2.46 27.53
CA ALA A 123 -8.49 -1.96 28.73
C ALA A 123 -7.19 -2.71 29.06
N SER A 124 -6.68 -3.56 28.16
CA SER A 124 -5.52 -4.44 28.41
C SER A 124 -4.44 -4.26 27.35
N ARG A 125 -3.22 -4.68 27.68
CA ARG A 125 -2.10 -4.79 26.73
C ARG A 125 -1.88 -6.26 26.41
N VAL A 126 -1.84 -6.58 25.13
CA VAL A 126 -1.62 -7.93 24.61
C VAL A 126 -0.28 -7.96 23.91
N THR A 127 0.53 -8.98 24.18
CA THR A 127 1.74 -9.24 23.40
C THR A 127 1.40 -10.15 22.23
N ALA A 128 1.74 -9.74 21.02
CA ALA A 128 1.68 -10.54 19.80
C ALA A 128 3.09 -10.89 19.36
N THR A 129 3.31 -12.17 19.02
CA THR A 129 4.57 -12.63 18.43
C THR A 129 4.42 -12.62 16.92
N ILE A 130 5.24 -11.87 16.22
CA ILE A 130 5.23 -11.77 14.75
C ILE A 130 6.40 -12.57 14.20
N SER A 131 6.16 -13.45 13.22
CA SER A 131 7.19 -14.15 12.45
C SER A 131 7.37 -13.55 11.06
N ILE A 132 8.59 -13.67 10.53
CA ILE A 132 8.90 -13.42 9.11
C ILE A 132 8.88 -14.77 8.40
N ASP A 133 7.82 -15.03 7.65
CA ASP A 133 7.59 -16.35 7.05
C ASP A 133 8.19 -16.46 5.65
N ASP A 134 8.27 -15.34 4.94
CA ASP A 134 8.79 -15.27 3.58
C ASP A 134 9.46 -13.92 3.32
N ALA A 135 10.39 -13.90 2.37
CA ALA A 135 11.15 -12.73 1.97
C ALA A 135 11.46 -12.85 0.48
N THR A 136 10.96 -11.91 -0.31
CA THR A 136 11.20 -11.86 -1.75
C THR A 136 11.65 -10.48 -2.18
N GLU A 137 11.86 -10.28 -3.47
CA GLU A 137 12.22 -8.99 -4.05
C GLU A 137 11.13 -8.52 -5.02
N VAL A 138 10.78 -7.24 -4.94
CA VAL A 138 9.88 -6.55 -5.87
C VAL A 138 10.61 -5.44 -6.59
N SER A 139 10.27 -5.19 -7.85
CA SER A 139 10.90 -4.10 -8.62
C SER A 139 10.26 -2.76 -8.31
N THR A 140 11.08 -1.72 -8.22
CA THR A 140 10.58 -0.34 -8.25
C THR A 140 9.98 0.00 -9.61
N TRP A 141 9.22 1.08 -9.65
CA TRP A 141 8.59 1.63 -10.84
C TRP A 141 9.46 2.69 -11.52
N GLU A 142 10.61 3.06 -10.95
CA GLU A 142 11.50 4.06 -11.54
C GLU A 142 12.11 3.53 -12.84
N ARG A 143 11.97 4.30 -13.93
CA ARG A 143 12.57 4.00 -15.22
C ARG A 143 13.96 4.64 -15.29
N ASP A 144 14.88 4.15 -14.47
CA ASP A 144 16.30 4.41 -14.67
C ASP A 144 16.89 3.28 -15.52
N ASP A 145 17.25 3.58 -16.76
CA ASP A 145 17.83 2.64 -17.72
C ASP A 145 19.13 1.98 -17.20
N LYS A 146 19.75 2.53 -16.15
CA LYS A 146 21.03 2.03 -15.64
C LYS A 146 20.91 1.10 -14.44
N ARG A 147 19.81 1.13 -13.67
CA ARG A 147 19.64 0.28 -12.47
C ARG A 147 18.17 0.00 -12.18
N ARG A 148 17.71 -1.20 -12.51
CA ARG A 148 16.47 -1.75 -11.92
C ARG A 148 16.68 -1.89 -10.42
N ARG A 149 16.11 -0.98 -9.62
CA ARG A 149 16.12 -1.10 -8.16
C ARG A 149 15.12 -2.18 -7.77
N VAL A 150 15.56 -3.13 -6.97
CA VAL A 150 14.69 -4.12 -6.33
C VAL A 150 14.61 -3.80 -4.84
N LEU A 151 13.46 -4.05 -4.25
CA LEU A 151 13.16 -3.83 -2.84
C LEU A 151 12.78 -5.17 -2.22
N PRO A 152 13.29 -5.48 -1.03
CA PRO A 152 12.84 -6.67 -0.32
C PRO A 152 11.41 -6.46 0.21
N ALA A 153 10.60 -7.50 0.10
CA ALA A 153 9.24 -7.58 0.61
C ALA A 153 9.12 -8.79 1.54
N TYR A 154 8.36 -8.65 2.62
CA TYR A 154 8.34 -9.63 3.71
C TYR A 154 6.91 -10.09 4.01
N ARG A 155 6.67 -11.40 4.08
CA ARG A 155 5.43 -11.94 4.63
C ARG A 155 5.55 -12.00 6.15
N LEU A 156 4.65 -11.31 6.83
CA LEU A 156 4.59 -11.29 8.30
C LEU A 156 3.37 -12.08 8.76
N SER A 157 3.55 -12.98 9.72
CA SER A 157 2.45 -13.73 10.34
C SER A 157 2.45 -13.53 11.84
N VAL A 158 1.27 -13.62 12.47
CA VAL A 158 1.20 -13.75 13.92
C VAL A 158 1.46 -15.23 14.23
N VAL A 159 2.48 -15.51 15.02
CA VAL A 159 2.69 -16.84 15.59
C VAL A 159 1.59 -17.01 16.63
N ASP A 160 0.76 -18.04 16.50
CA ASP A 160 -0.35 -18.34 17.40
C ASP A 160 0.13 -18.27 18.85
N ASN A 161 -0.10 -17.12 19.47
CA ASN A 161 0.00 -17.00 20.90
C ASN A 161 -1.22 -17.76 21.40
N ALA A 162 -1.00 -18.78 22.22
CA ALA A 162 -2.08 -19.44 22.93
C ALA A 162 -2.85 -18.37 23.74
N ILE A 163 -3.87 -17.76 23.14
CA ILE A 163 -5.01 -17.17 23.84
C ILE A 163 -5.87 -18.36 24.28
N ALA A 164 -5.25 -19.35 24.92
CA ALA A 164 -5.95 -20.28 25.77
C ALA A 164 -6.22 -19.49 27.04
N SER A 165 -7.50 -19.16 27.29
CA SER A 165 -8.05 -18.66 28.56
C SER A 165 -8.29 -17.15 28.79
N LEU A 166 -8.58 -16.36 27.76
CA LEU A 166 -9.41 -15.16 27.98
C LEU A 166 -10.81 -15.45 27.46
N ALA A 167 -11.66 -16.02 28.33
CA ALA A 167 -13.09 -16.14 28.10
C ALA A 167 -13.72 -14.74 28.09
N VAL A 168 -13.55 -14.03 26.98
CA VAL A 168 -14.25 -12.78 26.71
C VAL A 168 -15.60 -13.17 26.13
N THR A 169 -16.63 -13.20 26.98
CA THR A 169 -18.02 -13.20 26.55
C THR A 169 -18.26 -11.95 25.71
N GLY A 170 -18.46 -12.13 24.41
CA GLY A 170 -18.47 -11.07 23.41
C GLY A 170 -17.41 -11.32 22.36
N ALA A 171 -17.56 -12.42 21.63
CA ALA A 171 -16.82 -12.62 20.38
C ALA A 171 -17.10 -11.41 19.47
N PRO A 172 -16.08 -10.84 18.81
CA PRO A 172 -16.36 -9.93 17.71
C PRO A 172 -17.27 -10.66 16.73
N GLU A 173 -18.29 -9.96 16.24
CA GLU A 173 -19.16 -10.42 15.18
C GLU A 173 -18.28 -11.04 14.10
N ALA A 174 -18.43 -12.36 13.89
CA ALA A 174 -17.56 -13.11 13.01
C ALA A 174 -17.68 -12.49 11.61
N LEU A 175 -16.64 -11.77 11.17
CA LEU A 175 -16.41 -11.53 9.75
C LEU A 175 -16.39 -12.92 9.11
N ALA A 176 -17.45 -13.22 8.37
CA ALA A 176 -17.73 -14.55 7.84
C ALA A 176 -16.47 -15.13 7.16
N ALA A 177 -16.03 -16.29 7.65
CA ALA A 177 -15.01 -17.08 6.98
C ALA A 177 -15.54 -17.47 5.59
N GLY A 178 -14.80 -17.16 4.52
CA GLY A 178 -15.07 -17.72 3.18
C GLY A 178 -15.16 -16.75 2.00
N SER A 179 -14.66 -15.52 2.08
CA SER A 179 -14.40 -14.70 0.88
C SER A 179 -13.14 -13.87 1.05
N PRO A 180 -12.18 -13.88 0.11
CA PRO A 180 -11.08 -12.93 0.14
C PRO A 180 -11.67 -11.52 -0.03
N LEU A 181 -11.38 -10.64 0.91
CA LEU A 181 -11.73 -9.20 0.84
C LEU A 181 -10.85 -8.44 -0.18
N CYS A 182 -10.01 -9.16 -0.93
CA CYS A 182 -9.39 -8.68 -2.16
C CYS A 182 -10.24 -9.15 -3.34
N GLU A 183 -10.51 -8.25 -4.29
CA GLU A 183 -10.78 -8.72 -5.66
C GLU A 183 -9.57 -9.57 -6.08
N THR A 184 -9.79 -10.88 -6.13
CA THR A 184 -8.79 -11.83 -6.58
C THR A 184 -8.51 -11.53 -8.04
N ARG A 185 -7.35 -10.94 -8.33
CA ARG A 185 -6.35 -11.49 -9.28
C ARG A 185 -5.21 -10.57 -9.67
N THR A 186 -5.20 -9.29 -9.31
CA THR A 186 -4.05 -8.44 -9.64
C THR A 186 -3.84 -7.34 -8.61
N TRP A 187 -2.61 -7.21 -8.11
CA TRP A 187 -2.09 -6.02 -7.41
C TRP A 187 -2.09 -4.76 -8.30
N MET A 188 -2.56 -4.88 -9.54
CA MET A 188 -2.68 -3.82 -10.53
C MET A 188 -4.07 -3.21 -10.58
N GLU A 189 -4.07 -1.90 -10.80
CA GLU A 189 -5.20 -1.18 -11.36
C GLU A 189 -5.35 -1.59 -12.84
N HIS A 190 -6.58 -1.77 -13.36
CA HIS A 190 -6.87 -2.37 -14.69
C HIS A 190 -6.05 -1.79 -15.86
N TRP A 191 -5.67 -0.51 -15.82
CA TRP A 191 -4.87 0.16 -16.85
C TRP A 191 -3.40 -0.23 -16.87
N GLN A 192 -2.87 -0.78 -15.77
CA GLN A 192 -1.51 -1.33 -15.76
C GLN A 192 -1.48 -2.64 -16.54
N LEU A 193 -2.62 -3.26 -16.88
CA LEU A 193 -2.69 -4.39 -17.81
C LEU A 193 -2.79 -3.95 -19.28
N ASP A 194 -3.18 -2.70 -19.55
CA ASP A 194 -3.29 -2.19 -20.93
C ASP A 194 -1.90 -2.03 -21.57
N GLY A 195 -1.57 -2.98 -22.45
CA GLY A 195 -0.26 -3.08 -23.11
C GLY A 195 0.66 -4.17 -22.51
N LEU A 196 0.29 -4.78 -21.39
CA LEU A 196 1.06 -5.88 -20.81
C LEU A 196 0.60 -7.21 -21.37
N ARG A 197 1.54 -7.99 -21.93
CA ARG A 197 1.28 -9.40 -22.25
C ARG A 197 1.88 -10.25 -21.13
N PRO A 198 1.07 -10.70 -20.15
CA PRO A 198 1.55 -11.70 -19.21
C PRO A 198 2.04 -12.91 -20.02
N VAL A 199 3.31 -13.25 -19.85
CA VAL A 199 3.87 -14.49 -20.37
C VAL A 199 3.95 -15.41 -19.18
N ASN A 200 3.17 -16.47 -19.16
CA ASN A 200 3.31 -17.49 -18.13
C ASN A 200 4.65 -18.18 -18.33
N VAL A 201 5.64 -17.82 -17.51
CA VAL A 201 6.97 -18.42 -17.54
C VAL A 201 7.00 -19.56 -16.50
N GLY A 202 6.22 -20.60 -16.78
CA GLY A 202 6.35 -21.94 -16.19
C GLY A 202 6.56 -22.02 -14.67
N GLY A 203 5.57 -21.63 -13.86
CA GLY A 203 5.54 -21.95 -12.42
C GLY A 203 4.32 -21.35 -11.72
N PRO A 204 3.75 -22.00 -10.69
CA PRO A 204 2.51 -21.55 -10.02
C PRO A 204 2.67 -20.39 -9.03
N ALA A 205 3.86 -19.81 -8.88
CA ALA A 205 4.16 -18.84 -7.81
C ALA A 205 4.79 -17.51 -8.27
N ALA A 206 5.14 -17.37 -9.55
CA ALA A 206 5.72 -16.13 -10.07
C ALA A 206 5.29 -15.90 -11.52
N VAL A 207 4.54 -14.83 -11.76
CA VAL A 207 4.26 -14.36 -13.11
C VAL A 207 5.33 -13.35 -13.47
N GLU A 208 6.33 -13.77 -14.25
CA GLU A 208 7.20 -12.82 -14.93
C GLU A 208 6.40 -12.22 -16.11
N VAL A 209 5.94 -10.97 -15.96
CA VAL A 209 5.28 -10.28 -17.07
C VAL A 209 6.35 -9.61 -17.91
N ARG A 210 6.39 -10.01 -19.17
CA ARG A 210 7.05 -9.22 -20.20
C ARG A 210 6.10 -8.11 -20.60
N TYR A 211 6.47 -6.89 -20.25
CA TYR A 211 5.74 -5.73 -20.73
C TYR A 211 6.32 -5.28 -22.06
N ALA A 212 5.47 -4.85 -22.97
CA ALA A 212 5.83 -4.05 -24.12
C ALA A 212 4.84 -2.90 -24.15
N ASN A 213 5.28 -1.69 -23.82
CA ASN A 213 4.37 -0.55 -23.94
C ASN A 213 3.95 -0.38 -25.43
N PRO A 214 2.92 0.43 -25.74
CA PRO A 214 2.50 0.70 -27.13
C PRO A 214 3.63 1.17 -28.05
N ASP A 215 4.75 1.61 -27.48
CA ASP A 215 5.94 2.13 -28.16
C ASP A 215 7.06 1.08 -28.32
N GLY A 216 6.80 -0.20 -28.00
CA GLY A 216 7.72 -1.31 -28.21
C GLY A 216 8.86 -1.42 -27.19
N VAL A 217 8.87 -0.61 -26.13
CA VAL A 217 9.89 -0.73 -25.07
C VAL A 217 9.53 -1.92 -24.18
N GLY A 218 10.34 -2.96 -24.30
CA GLY A 218 10.21 -4.21 -23.57
C GLY A 218 10.96 -4.20 -22.25
N GLY A 219 10.38 -4.82 -21.22
CA GLY A 219 11.11 -5.12 -19.99
C GLY A 219 10.59 -6.37 -19.30
N ARG A 220 11.36 -6.84 -18.32
CA ARG A 220 10.98 -7.96 -17.46
C ARG A 220 10.62 -7.39 -16.10
N ALA A 221 9.44 -7.72 -15.62
CA ALA A 221 9.06 -7.49 -14.23
C ALA A 221 8.62 -8.82 -13.62
N GLN A 222 9.12 -9.13 -12.43
CA GLN A 222 8.70 -10.29 -11.67
C GLN A 222 7.64 -9.81 -10.69
N TRP A 223 6.46 -10.41 -10.76
CA TRP A 223 5.31 -10.02 -9.96
C TRP A 223 4.89 -11.15 -9.04
N LEU A 224 4.45 -10.78 -7.85
CA LEU A 224 4.02 -11.72 -6.82
C LEU A 224 2.50 -11.90 -6.94
N ASP A 225 2.05 -13.15 -7.05
CA ASP A 225 0.63 -13.52 -7.10
C ASP A 225 -0.08 -13.38 -5.73
N ALA A 226 0.64 -13.04 -4.66
CA ALA A 226 0.09 -12.89 -3.33
C ALA A 226 0.35 -11.48 -2.75
N ALA A 227 -0.74 -10.74 -2.51
CA ALA A 227 -0.77 -9.42 -1.87
C ALA A 227 -0.48 -9.48 -0.35
N ASP A 228 0.29 -10.45 0.11
CA ASP A 228 0.52 -10.73 1.53
C ASP A 228 1.94 -10.37 2.02
N GLN A 229 2.74 -9.71 1.17
CA GLN A 229 4.07 -9.25 1.53
C GLN A 229 4.12 -7.73 1.73
N ALA A 230 4.64 -7.29 2.87
CA ALA A 230 4.80 -5.87 3.18
C ALA A 230 6.19 -5.35 2.79
N LEU A 231 6.24 -4.08 2.39
CA LEU A 231 7.48 -3.31 2.25
C LEU A 231 7.78 -2.58 3.55
N MET A 232 9.07 -2.43 3.84
CA MET A 232 9.53 -1.66 5.00
C MET A 232 9.96 -0.27 4.55
N VAL A 233 9.44 0.77 5.23
CA VAL A 233 9.79 2.17 4.95
C VAL A 233 10.38 2.80 6.19
N ALA A 234 11.65 3.19 6.12
CA ALA A 234 12.40 3.70 7.26
C ALA A 234 12.41 5.24 7.31
N GLY A 235 12.79 5.80 8.46
CA GLY A 235 13.09 7.22 8.63
C GLY A 235 11.87 8.09 8.98
N MET A 236 10.65 7.64 8.65
CA MET A 236 9.41 8.33 8.98
C MET A 236 8.27 7.36 9.30
N ALA A 237 7.43 7.78 10.24
CA ALA A 237 6.14 7.17 10.51
C ALA A 237 5.02 8.04 9.92
N PHE A 238 4.07 7.41 9.24
CA PHE A 238 2.91 8.09 8.66
C PHE A 238 1.61 7.57 9.28
N ASP A 239 0.62 8.45 9.44
CA ASP A 239 -0.73 8.03 9.78
C ASP A 239 -1.53 7.57 8.54
N GLU A 240 -2.75 7.11 8.76
CA GLU A 240 -3.70 6.72 7.72
C GLU A 240 -4.03 7.82 6.71
N THR A 241 -3.77 9.10 7.03
CA THR A 241 -3.96 10.21 6.11
C THR A 241 -2.74 10.43 5.22
N GLY A 242 -1.61 9.78 5.51
CA GLY A 242 -0.32 10.04 4.89
C GLY A 242 0.39 11.27 5.46
N SER A 243 0.02 11.70 6.67
CA SER A 243 0.72 12.77 7.38
C SER A 243 1.84 12.18 8.23
N VAL A 244 2.95 12.92 8.37
CA VAL A 244 4.09 12.48 9.17
C VAL A 244 3.76 12.62 10.65
N VAL A 245 3.78 11.51 11.39
CA VAL A 245 3.55 11.49 12.85
C VAL A 245 4.83 11.35 13.67
N ALA A 246 5.89 10.79 13.08
CA ALA A 246 7.21 10.74 13.69
C ALA A 246 8.32 10.70 12.62
N ARG A 247 9.53 11.09 13.03
CA ARG A 247 10.74 11.10 12.19
C ARG A 247 11.91 10.52 12.97
N GLY A 248 12.82 9.87 12.27
CA GLY A 248 14.04 9.29 12.83
C GLY A 248 14.33 7.90 12.27
N ASP A 249 15.60 7.51 12.26
CA ASP A 249 16.07 6.22 11.75
C ASP A 249 15.49 5.02 12.53
N GLU A 250 14.98 5.27 13.73
CA GLU A 250 14.30 4.28 14.56
C GLU A 250 12.87 3.96 14.10
N TRP A 251 12.25 4.80 13.26
CA TRP A 251 10.89 4.59 12.81
C TRP A 251 10.85 3.74 11.55
N VAL A 252 10.06 2.66 11.61
CA VAL A 252 9.81 1.76 10.49
C VAL A 252 8.32 1.67 10.27
N SER A 253 7.87 2.15 9.12
CA SER A 253 6.50 1.96 8.65
C SER A 253 6.36 0.65 7.89
N ILE A 254 5.26 -0.07 8.13
CA ILE A 254 4.95 -1.34 7.46
C ILE A 254 3.93 -1.05 6.36
N ALA A 255 4.36 -1.21 5.11
CA ALA A 255 3.59 -0.82 3.95
C ALA A 255 3.02 -2.05 3.24
N CYS A 256 1.73 -2.31 3.44
CA CYS A 256 1.04 -3.40 2.77
C CYS A 256 0.91 -3.16 1.25
N PRO A 257 0.79 -4.24 0.45
CA PRO A 257 0.51 -4.13 -0.97
C PRO A 257 -0.70 -3.25 -1.26
N GLY A 258 -0.59 -2.44 -2.30
CA GLY A 258 -1.62 -1.47 -2.69
C GLY A 258 -1.71 -0.21 -1.82
N SER A 259 -1.08 -0.16 -0.64
CA SER A 259 -1.06 1.08 0.17
C SER A 259 -0.38 2.22 -0.58
N ALA A 260 -0.80 3.46 -0.30
CA ALA A 260 -0.09 4.64 -0.77
C ALA A 260 1.38 4.64 -0.30
N LEU A 261 1.65 4.09 0.89
CA LEU A 261 3.01 3.99 1.42
C LEU A 261 3.88 2.98 0.64
N ALA A 262 3.32 1.83 0.25
CA ALA A 262 4.03 0.86 -0.57
C ALA A 262 4.30 1.45 -1.96
N LYS A 263 3.30 2.12 -2.55
CA LYS A 263 3.44 2.85 -3.81
C LYS A 263 4.51 3.95 -3.72
N LEU A 264 4.59 4.71 -2.61
CA LEU A 264 5.66 5.67 -2.37
C LEU A 264 7.04 5.01 -2.46
N ARG A 265 7.24 3.86 -1.81
CA ARG A 265 8.52 3.15 -1.87
C ARG A 265 8.82 2.60 -3.26
N LEU A 266 7.80 2.06 -3.93
CA LEU A 266 7.91 1.58 -5.32
C LEU A 266 8.23 2.72 -6.31
N LEU A 267 7.81 3.95 -6.03
CA LEU A 267 8.22 5.15 -6.77
C LEU A 267 9.67 5.58 -6.53
N GLY A 268 10.46 4.78 -5.80
CA GLY A 268 11.87 5.05 -5.51
C GLY A 268 12.07 6.05 -4.38
N LEU A 269 11.01 6.56 -3.75
CA LEU A 269 11.11 7.49 -2.64
C LEU A 269 11.42 6.74 -1.34
N ASP A 270 12.55 7.09 -0.72
CA ASP A 270 12.98 6.53 0.56
C ASP A 270 13.16 7.66 1.60
N PRO A 271 12.31 7.76 2.63
CA PRO A 271 12.46 8.78 3.66
C PRO A 271 13.75 8.67 4.48
N ALA A 272 14.39 7.49 4.55
CA ALA A 272 15.69 7.33 5.20
C ALA A 272 16.88 7.78 4.34
N LYS A 273 16.68 7.92 3.02
CA LYS A 273 17.67 8.45 2.08
C LYS A 273 17.01 9.46 1.16
N PRO A 274 16.61 10.62 1.68
CA PRO A 274 15.84 11.58 0.91
C PRO A 274 16.67 12.15 -0.25
N GLU A 275 16.38 11.67 -1.45
CA GLU A 275 16.84 12.27 -2.72
C GLU A 275 15.96 13.48 -3.12
N VAL A 276 14.87 13.73 -2.38
CA VAL A 276 13.91 14.83 -2.55
C VAL A 276 13.70 15.58 -1.23
N PRO A 277 13.15 16.81 -1.26
CA PRO A 277 12.73 17.50 -0.05
C PRO A 277 11.74 16.65 0.78
N VAL A 278 11.83 16.77 2.11
CA VAL A 278 11.02 15.96 3.06
C VAL A 278 9.52 16.15 2.84
N GLU A 279 9.10 17.31 2.35
CA GLU A 279 7.72 17.66 2.05
C GLU A 279 7.15 16.87 0.86
N ALA A 280 8.02 16.30 0.01
CA ALA A 280 7.61 15.48 -1.12
C ALA A 280 6.99 14.15 -0.67
N PHE A 281 7.38 13.59 0.47
CA PHE A 281 6.82 12.32 0.97
C PHE A 281 5.32 12.41 1.30
N PRO A 282 4.86 13.32 2.20
CA PRO A 282 3.43 13.49 2.42
C PRO A 282 2.71 13.94 1.15
N ALA A 283 3.31 14.80 0.31
CA ALA A 283 2.71 15.20 -0.96
C ALA A 283 2.43 14.00 -1.89
N THR A 284 3.36 13.06 -1.97
CA THR A 284 3.21 11.80 -2.71
C THR A 284 2.05 10.98 -2.15
N LEU A 285 1.96 10.85 -0.82
CA LEU A 285 0.88 10.08 -0.19
C LEU A 285 -0.49 10.73 -0.41
N LYS A 286 -0.59 12.07 -0.37
CA LYS A 286 -1.82 12.79 -0.70
C LYS A 286 -2.20 12.61 -2.17
N MET A 287 -1.23 12.70 -3.08
CA MET A 287 -1.42 12.46 -4.52
C MET A 287 -2.00 11.07 -4.80
N LEU A 288 -1.38 10.02 -4.23
CA LEU A 288 -1.81 8.63 -4.45
C LEU A 288 -3.24 8.39 -3.95
N GLY A 289 -3.59 8.95 -2.79
CA GLY A 289 -4.95 8.86 -2.24
C GLY A 289 -5.97 9.84 -2.81
N ALA A 290 -5.57 10.75 -3.70
CA ALA A 290 -6.36 11.92 -4.10
C ALA A 290 -6.91 12.71 -2.90
N ARG A 291 -6.08 12.94 -1.89
CA ARG A 291 -6.48 13.68 -0.67
C ARG A 291 -6.45 15.17 -0.95
N LEU A 292 -7.48 15.67 -1.63
CA LEU A 292 -7.58 17.06 -2.08
C LEU A 292 -7.50 18.05 -0.90
N ASP A 293 -8.19 17.73 0.18
CA ASP A 293 -8.19 18.48 1.46
C ASP A 293 -7.06 18.06 2.41
N GLY A 294 -6.16 17.18 1.95
CA GLY A 294 -5.10 16.60 2.77
C GLY A 294 -5.54 15.48 3.71
N VAL A 295 -6.83 15.20 3.85
CA VAL A 295 -7.36 14.25 4.84
C VAL A 295 -8.09 13.11 4.17
N ASN A 296 -9.11 13.38 3.37
CA ASN A 296 -10.04 12.38 2.86
C ASN A 296 -9.58 11.83 1.51
N ALA A 297 -9.41 10.52 1.41
CA ALA A 297 -9.05 9.88 0.15
C ALA A 297 -10.23 9.91 -0.82
N THR A 298 -10.01 10.46 -2.01
CA THR A 298 -11.02 10.51 -3.09
C THR A 298 -10.61 9.65 -4.29
N THR A 299 -9.62 8.78 -4.19
CA THR A 299 -9.35 7.76 -5.22
C THR A 299 -10.27 6.55 -5.02
N VAL A 300 -10.67 5.85 -6.08
CA VAL A 300 -11.29 4.50 -6.00
C VAL A 300 -10.25 3.47 -6.42
N ASP A 301 -10.25 2.30 -5.80
CA ASP A 301 -9.41 1.18 -6.21
C ASP A 301 -9.58 0.90 -7.72
N GLY A 302 -8.48 0.64 -8.41
CA GLY A 302 -8.49 0.46 -9.87
C GLY A 302 -8.45 1.75 -10.70
N THR A 303 -8.59 2.94 -10.10
CA THR A 303 -8.59 4.23 -10.83
C THR A 303 -7.23 4.50 -11.46
N PRO A 304 -7.14 4.65 -12.79
CA PRO A 304 -5.89 4.97 -13.44
C PRO A 304 -5.28 6.29 -13.02
N LEU A 305 -4.04 6.23 -12.55
CA LEU A 305 -3.24 7.40 -12.22
C LEU A 305 -2.11 7.55 -13.26
N ARG A 306 -2.01 8.72 -13.89
CA ARG A 306 -0.77 9.17 -14.51
C ARG A 306 -0.27 10.38 -13.75
N TRP A 307 1.03 10.41 -13.55
CA TRP A 307 1.69 11.41 -12.73
C TRP A 307 3.03 11.75 -13.35
N ASP A 308 3.41 13.01 -13.20
CA ASP A 308 4.71 13.54 -13.54
C ASP A 308 5.29 14.12 -12.25
N ARG A 309 6.56 13.80 -11.96
CA ARG A 309 7.31 14.52 -10.92
C ARG A 309 7.82 15.82 -11.48
N ALA A 310 7.89 16.83 -10.62
CA ALA A 310 8.47 18.12 -10.98
C ALA A 310 9.95 18.04 -11.41
N ASP A 311 10.67 16.98 -11.01
CA ASP A 311 12.09 16.75 -11.36
C ASP A 311 12.30 15.96 -12.67
N GLY A 312 11.23 15.56 -13.36
CA GLY A 312 11.31 14.87 -14.65
C GLY A 312 11.67 13.39 -14.59
N VAL A 313 11.70 12.77 -13.40
CA VAL A 313 11.90 11.32 -13.28
C VAL A 313 10.75 10.56 -13.96
N SER A 314 11.11 9.66 -14.87
CA SER A 314 10.16 8.80 -15.59
C SER A 314 9.87 7.51 -14.82
N TYR A 315 8.62 7.04 -14.90
CA TYR A 315 8.17 5.82 -14.25
C TYR A 315 7.64 4.80 -15.25
N PHE A 316 7.85 3.50 -14.98
CA PHE A 316 7.15 2.42 -15.67
C PHE A 316 5.64 2.61 -15.50
N GLY A 317 4.91 2.57 -16.61
CA GLY A 317 3.48 2.89 -16.64
C GLY A 317 3.17 4.39 -16.74
N GLY A 318 4.15 5.30 -16.69
CA GLY A 318 3.99 6.68 -17.16
C GLY A 318 3.88 6.73 -18.69
N PRO A 319 3.10 7.66 -19.27
CA PRO A 319 3.12 7.82 -20.72
C PRO A 319 4.44 8.50 -21.12
N LEU A 320 4.99 8.16 -22.29
CA LEU A 320 6.18 8.85 -22.82
C LEU A 320 5.89 10.31 -23.20
N GLU A 321 4.62 10.64 -23.45
CA GLU A 321 4.13 11.99 -23.71
C GLU A 321 3.05 12.38 -22.68
N PRO A 322 2.87 13.68 -22.36
CA PRO A 322 1.81 14.12 -21.47
C PRO A 322 0.43 13.71 -22.04
N VAL A 323 -0.25 12.75 -21.41
CA VAL A 323 -1.60 12.34 -21.83
C VAL A 323 -2.63 12.99 -20.92
N GLY A 324 -3.47 13.84 -21.52
CA GLY A 324 -4.61 14.46 -20.85
C GLY A 324 -4.27 15.77 -20.11
N PRO A 325 -5.32 16.51 -19.72
CA PRO A 325 -5.16 17.76 -18.99
C PRO A 325 -4.68 17.49 -17.56
N VAL A 326 -4.13 18.53 -16.95
CA VAL A 326 -3.70 18.50 -15.55
C VAL A 326 -4.92 18.24 -14.67
N GLU A 327 -4.87 17.18 -13.89
CA GLU A 327 -5.88 16.92 -12.86
C GLU A 327 -5.69 17.90 -11.70
N ALA A 328 -4.55 17.79 -11.04
CA ALA A 328 -4.21 18.52 -9.82
C ALA A 328 -2.69 18.61 -9.68
N ARG A 329 -2.25 19.56 -8.86
CA ARG A 329 -0.89 19.61 -8.34
C ARG A 329 -0.91 19.36 -6.85
N TRP A 330 0.16 18.75 -6.34
CA TRP A 330 0.17 18.20 -4.99
C TRP A 330 1.27 18.79 -4.13
N GLY A 331 0.88 19.19 -2.93
CA GLY A 331 1.74 19.63 -1.85
C GLY A 331 1.57 18.75 -0.61
N PRO A 332 2.35 18.99 0.45
CA PRO A 332 2.31 18.18 1.67
C PRO A 332 0.93 18.19 2.36
N SER A 333 0.16 19.27 2.17
CA SER A 333 -1.18 19.46 2.77
C SER A 333 -2.34 19.01 1.89
N GLY A 334 -2.10 18.44 0.70
CA GLY A 334 -3.17 18.07 -0.25
C GLY A 334 -2.96 18.68 -1.62
N ALA A 335 -4.05 18.89 -2.35
CA ALA A 335 -3.99 19.54 -3.65
C ALA A 335 -3.69 21.04 -3.48
N THR A 336 -2.84 21.60 -4.34
CA THR A 336 -2.58 23.04 -4.42
C THR A 336 -3.39 23.71 -5.53
N CYS A 337 -3.96 22.91 -6.43
CA CYS A 337 -4.90 23.31 -7.47
C CYS A 337 -5.69 22.08 -7.93
N LEU A 338 -6.81 22.31 -8.59
CA LEU A 338 -7.63 21.27 -9.22
C LEU A 338 -8.22 21.82 -10.52
N SER A 339 -8.02 21.12 -11.63
CA SER A 339 -8.62 21.46 -12.92
C SER A 339 -9.54 20.35 -13.44
N HIS A 340 -9.25 19.08 -13.12
CA HIS A 340 -10.08 17.94 -13.50
C HIS A 340 -10.19 16.94 -12.36
N HIS A 341 -11.26 16.15 -12.31
CA HIS A 341 -11.46 15.18 -11.22
C HIS A 341 -11.20 13.75 -11.71
N ARG A 342 -10.25 13.01 -11.09
CA ARG A 342 -9.89 11.66 -11.56
C ARG A 342 -11.03 10.63 -11.58
N ARG A 343 -12.09 10.81 -10.79
CA ARG A 343 -13.28 9.92 -10.82
C ARG A 343 -14.27 10.24 -11.94
N PHE A 344 -14.02 11.26 -12.77
CA PHE A 344 -14.89 11.53 -13.91
C PHE A 344 -14.59 10.54 -15.04
N ALA A 345 -14.96 9.29 -14.79
CA ALA A 345 -14.86 8.21 -15.75
C ALA A 345 -15.85 8.44 -16.89
N LYS A 346 -15.50 7.92 -18.06
CA LYS A 346 -16.40 7.87 -19.21
C LYS A 346 -17.74 7.27 -18.78
N PRO A 347 -18.89 7.93 -19.02
CA PRO A 347 -20.17 7.30 -18.79
C PRO A 347 -20.19 5.96 -19.52
N PRO A 348 -20.81 4.91 -18.96
CA PRO A 348 -20.98 3.67 -19.70
C PRO A 348 -21.63 4.01 -21.04
N ARG A 349 -21.20 3.37 -22.14
CA ARG A 349 -21.72 3.64 -23.50
C ARG A 349 -23.26 3.56 -23.57
N SER A 350 -23.88 2.84 -22.63
CA SER A 350 -25.32 2.69 -22.46
C SER A 350 -26.04 3.88 -21.83
N SER A 351 -25.32 4.83 -21.22
CA SER A 351 -25.94 5.96 -20.49
C SER A 351 -26.66 6.97 -21.39
N GLY A 352 -26.41 6.97 -22.70
CA GLY A 352 -27.02 7.89 -23.66
C GLY A 352 -26.69 9.38 -23.42
N LEU A 353 -25.89 9.70 -22.40
CA LEU A 353 -25.50 11.07 -22.09
C LEU A 353 -24.57 11.59 -23.17
N ALA A 354 -24.92 12.75 -23.71
CA ALA A 354 -24.09 13.41 -24.70
C ALA A 354 -22.77 13.89 -24.04
N PRO A 355 -21.63 13.84 -24.76
CA PRO A 355 -20.32 14.22 -24.19
C PRO A 355 -20.26 15.63 -23.56
N HIS A 356 -21.04 16.59 -24.08
CA HIS A 356 -21.10 17.94 -23.52
C HIS A 356 -21.76 17.97 -22.14
N THR A 357 -22.75 17.11 -21.89
CA THR A 357 -23.39 16.99 -20.58
C THR A 357 -22.42 16.48 -19.52
N VAL A 358 -21.54 15.54 -19.90
CA VAL A 358 -20.49 14.99 -19.04
C VAL A 358 -19.51 16.09 -18.64
N ALA A 359 -19.01 16.86 -19.62
CA ALA A 359 -18.10 17.97 -19.36
C ALA A 359 -18.70 19.05 -18.44
N SER A 360 -19.97 19.43 -18.65
CA SER A 360 -20.63 20.42 -17.79
C SER A 360 -20.84 19.93 -16.36
N ILE A 361 -21.11 18.64 -16.15
CA ILE A 361 -21.22 18.07 -14.80
C ILE A 361 -19.85 18.08 -14.12
N GLU A 362 -18.78 17.72 -14.83
CA GLU A 362 -17.43 17.77 -14.27
C GLU A 362 -17.03 19.19 -13.89
N GLU A 363 -17.22 20.15 -14.80
CA GLU A 363 -16.92 21.56 -14.55
C GLU A 363 -17.67 22.07 -13.32
N PHE A 364 -18.95 21.70 -13.18
CA PHE A 364 -19.74 22.02 -12.00
C PHE A 364 -19.17 21.37 -10.73
N LEU A 365 -18.85 20.07 -10.74
CA LEU A 365 -18.29 19.38 -9.58
C LEU A 365 -16.91 19.90 -9.19
N VAL A 366 -16.02 20.11 -10.16
CA VAL A 366 -14.70 20.71 -9.95
C VAL A 366 -14.85 22.11 -9.39
N GLY A 367 -15.78 22.91 -9.92
CA GLY A 367 -16.13 24.24 -9.40
C GLY A 367 -16.59 24.20 -7.94
N LEU A 368 -17.46 23.24 -7.58
CA LEU A 368 -17.89 23.04 -6.19
C LEU A 368 -16.73 22.66 -5.27
N ILE A 369 -15.91 21.68 -5.66
CA ILE A 369 -14.76 21.23 -4.86
C ILE A 369 -13.77 22.37 -4.67
N ARG A 370 -13.44 23.09 -5.74
CA ARG A 370 -12.55 24.26 -5.69
C ARG A 370 -13.10 25.36 -4.79
N GLY A 371 -14.39 25.67 -4.89
CA GLY A 371 -15.03 26.65 -4.02
C GLY A 371 -15.00 26.25 -2.55
N HIS A 372 -15.25 24.96 -2.25
CA HIS A 372 -15.22 24.44 -0.90
C HIS A 372 -13.81 24.40 -0.29
N LEU A 373 -12.81 24.01 -1.08
CA LEU A 373 -11.42 23.83 -0.63
C LEU A 373 -10.53 25.06 -0.92
N ALA A 374 -11.10 26.14 -1.45
CA ALA A 374 -10.38 27.33 -1.92
C ALA A 374 -9.22 27.02 -2.90
N LEU A 375 -9.42 26.05 -3.80
CA LEU A 375 -8.39 25.63 -4.76
C LEU A 375 -8.46 26.45 -6.07
N PRO A 376 -7.34 26.99 -6.56
CA PRO A 376 -7.28 27.63 -7.87
C PRO A 376 -7.27 26.61 -9.01
N ASP A 377 -7.39 27.12 -10.23
CA ASP A 377 -7.16 26.36 -11.45
C ASP A 377 -5.66 26.07 -11.61
N CYS A 378 -5.30 24.90 -12.12
CA CYS A 378 -3.90 24.53 -12.28
C CYS A 378 -3.15 25.32 -13.35
N GLY A 379 -3.83 25.98 -14.29
CA GLY A 379 -3.20 26.83 -15.30
C GLY A 379 -2.46 28.04 -14.72
N ALA A 380 -2.89 28.52 -13.55
CA ALA A 380 -2.30 29.69 -12.87
C ALA A 380 -1.56 29.34 -11.56
N ALA A 381 -1.65 28.08 -11.11
CA ALA A 381 -1.01 27.66 -9.87
C ALA A 381 0.53 27.60 -10.02
N PRO A 382 1.31 27.72 -8.93
CA PRO A 382 2.71 27.33 -8.95
C PRO A 382 2.85 25.81 -9.17
N PRO A 383 4.02 25.32 -9.62
CA PRO A 383 4.29 23.90 -9.68
C PRO A 383 4.23 23.28 -8.27
N GLY A 384 3.61 22.11 -8.16
CA GLY A 384 3.65 21.28 -6.95
C GLY A 384 4.86 20.35 -6.96
N PHE A 385 4.97 19.47 -5.96
CA PHE A 385 5.93 18.36 -6.00
C PHE A 385 5.56 17.34 -7.08
N TRP A 386 4.26 17.16 -7.27
CA TRP A 386 3.68 16.28 -8.27
C TRP A 386 2.62 17.01 -9.08
N GLU A 387 2.52 16.64 -10.34
CA GLU A 387 1.40 16.96 -11.21
C GLU A 387 0.75 15.64 -11.63
N THR A 388 -0.55 15.48 -11.42
CA THR A 388 -1.30 14.34 -11.97
C THR A 388 -2.09 14.77 -13.19
N ARG A 389 -2.32 13.82 -14.11
CA ARG A 389 -3.07 14.06 -15.35
C ARG A 389 -4.17 13.01 -15.51
N THR A 390 -5.30 13.40 -16.10
CA THR A 390 -6.44 12.48 -16.31
C THR A 390 -6.26 11.66 -17.58
N VAL A 391 -6.20 10.34 -17.44
CA VAL A 391 -5.87 9.41 -18.55
C VAL A 391 -7.06 9.03 -19.44
N ALA A 392 -8.28 9.21 -18.93
CA ALA A 392 -9.52 8.75 -19.55
C ALA A 392 -10.56 9.87 -19.72
N HIS A 393 -10.11 11.12 -19.84
CA HIS A 393 -10.98 12.28 -19.95
C HIS A 393 -11.66 12.32 -21.32
N VAL A 394 -12.97 12.05 -21.35
CA VAL A 394 -13.80 11.93 -22.56
C VAL A 394 -13.74 13.14 -23.50
N PRO A 395 -13.72 14.40 -23.04
CA PRO A 395 -13.90 15.52 -23.98
C PRO A 395 -12.67 15.81 -24.86
N HIS A 396 -11.46 15.31 -24.56
CA HIS A 396 -10.27 15.69 -25.34
C HIS A 396 -9.87 14.72 -26.46
N ARG A 397 -10.35 13.46 -26.45
CA ARG A 397 -10.09 12.55 -27.58
C ARG A 397 -10.83 12.95 -28.86
N LEU A 398 -11.86 13.78 -28.77
CA LEU A 398 -12.64 14.25 -29.93
C LEU A 398 -11.98 15.41 -30.69
N VAL A 399 -10.93 16.03 -30.15
CA VAL A 399 -10.33 17.24 -30.74
C VAL A 399 -9.08 16.95 -31.58
N VAL A 400 -8.45 15.78 -31.47
CA VAL A 400 -7.12 15.50 -32.09
C VAL A 400 -7.12 14.29 -33.02
N THR A 401 -8.15 14.12 -33.82
CA THR A 401 -7.96 13.46 -35.13
C THR A 401 -8.23 14.51 -36.19
N PRO A 402 -7.21 15.17 -36.77
CA PRO A 402 -7.42 15.85 -38.03
C PRO A 402 -8.03 14.82 -38.97
N ARG A 403 -9.24 15.08 -39.47
CA ARG A 403 -9.77 14.29 -40.59
C ARG A 403 -8.65 14.26 -41.63
N PRO A 404 -8.23 13.10 -42.13
CA PRO A 404 -7.34 13.08 -43.27
C PRO A 404 -8.00 13.95 -44.33
N MET A 405 -7.30 15.02 -44.73
CA MET A 405 -7.76 15.85 -45.84
C MET A 405 -8.00 14.88 -47.01
N PRO A 406 -9.18 14.90 -47.64
CA PRO A 406 -9.40 14.08 -48.81
C PRO A 406 -8.28 14.39 -49.80
N LEU A 407 -7.52 13.37 -50.19
CA LEU A 407 -6.52 13.50 -51.25
C LEU A 407 -7.23 14.10 -52.47
N PRO A 408 -6.65 15.12 -53.13
CA PRO A 408 -7.27 15.74 -54.29
C PRO A 408 -7.55 14.65 -55.32
N THR A 409 -8.81 14.53 -55.71
CA THR A 409 -9.22 13.63 -56.79
C THR A 409 -8.46 14.01 -58.06
N PRO A 410 -7.80 13.06 -58.74
CA PRO A 410 -7.15 13.36 -60.00
C PRO A 410 -8.21 13.87 -60.99
N ARG A 411 -7.97 15.04 -61.59
CA ARG A 411 -8.84 15.56 -62.65
C ARG A 411 -8.82 14.57 -63.82
N PRO A 412 -9.98 14.20 -64.38
CA PRO A 412 -10.01 13.43 -65.62
C PRO A 412 -9.30 14.22 -66.72
N ARG A 413 -8.45 13.52 -67.47
CA ARG A 413 -7.79 14.04 -68.68
C ARG A 413 -8.71 13.92 -69.87
#